data_AF-B4L6P0-F1
#
_entry.id   AF-B4L6P0-F1
#
_cell.length_a   1.000
_cell.length_b   1.000
_cell.length_c   1.000
_cell.angle_alpha   90.00
_cell.angle_beta   90.00
_cell.angle_gamma   90.00
#
_symmetry.space_group_name_H-M   'P 1'
#
loop_
_entity.id
_entity.type
_entity.pdbx_description
1 polymer ?
#
loop_
_entity_poly.entity_id
_entity_poly.type
_entity_poly.pdbx_seq_one_letter_code
_entity_poly.pdbx_strand_id
1 'polypeptide(L)'
;MSFDNFVYNIKRENPEILTDVRRVLSSGECFSPERTMSLSQIRAGYKKLTDWEFPNMVDPRTELCFLLSEPYIAGFANKQGTFRFYIVPHAEK
;
A
#
# COMPACT_ATOMS: atom_id res chain seq x y z
N MET A 1 -3.20 -5.44 -21.29
CA MET A 1 -4.24 -4.97 -20.35
C MET A 1 -3.75 -3.64 -19.79
N SER A 2 -4.59 -2.59 -19.74
CA SER A 2 -4.17 -1.31 -19.14
C SER A 2 -4.03 -1.44 -17.62
N PHE A 3 -3.21 -0.58 -17.01
CA PHE A 3 -3.07 -0.52 -15.55
C PHE A 3 -4.42 -0.23 -14.88
N ASP A 4 -5.22 0.67 -15.43
CA ASP A 4 -6.55 1.00 -14.89
C ASP A 4 -7.48 -0.21 -14.82
N ASN A 5 -7.48 -1.05 -15.87
CA ASN A 5 -8.28 -2.29 -15.89
C ASN A 5 -7.77 -3.29 -14.84
N PHE A 6 -6.46 -3.34 -14.62
CA PHE A 6 -5.87 -4.17 -13.58
C PHE A 6 -6.30 -3.71 -12.18
N VAL A 7 -6.15 -2.42 -11.87
CA VAL A 7 -6.59 -1.84 -10.59
C VAL A 7 -8.08 -2.08 -10.37
N TYR A 8 -8.91 -1.86 -11.40
CA TYR A 8 -10.35 -2.11 -11.35
C TYR A 8 -10.68 -3.57 -11.01
N ASN A 9 -10.00 -4.53 -11.63
CA ASN A 9 -10.23 -5.95 -11.36
C ASN A 9 -9.84 -6.34 -9.92
N ILE A 10 -8.68 -5.88 -9.44
CA ILE A 10 -8.24 -6.13 -8.06
C ILE A 10 -9.23 -5.53 -7.05
N LYS A 11 -9.67 -4.28 -7.28
CA LYS A 11 -10.67 -3.63 -6.41
C LYS A 11 -12.03 -4.33 -6.49
N ARG A 12 -12.41 -4.92 -7.62
CA ARG A 12 -13.65 -5.69 -7.72
C ARG A 12 -13.60 -6.97 -6.89
N GLU A 13 -12.45 -7.64 -6.87
CA GLU A 13 -12.23 -8.88 -6.10
C GLU A 13 -11.98 -8.60 -4.61
N ASN A 14 -11.32 -7.48 -4.30
CA ASN A 14 -11.00 -7.05 -2.94
C ASN A 14 -11.30 -5.55 -2.78
N PRO A 15 -12.57 -5.15 -2.57
CA PRO A 15 -12.98 -3.74 -2.54
C PRO A 15 -12.26 -2.91 -1.48
N GLU A 16 -11.97 -3.51 -0.33
CA GLU A 16 -11.38 -2.84 0.82
C GLU A 16 -9.84 -2.92 0.86
N ILE A 17 -9.19 -3.51 -0.16
CA ILE A 17 -7.74 -3.77 -0.11
C ILE A 17 -6.89 -2.53 0.20
N LEU A 18 -7.20 -1.39 -0.42
CA LEU A 18 -6.46 -0.15 -0.17
C LEU A 18 -6.83 0.48 1.18
N THR A 19 -8.09 0.36 1.61
CA THR A 19 -8.55 0.71 2.96
C THR A 19 -7.77 -0.09 4.01
N ASP A 20 -7.59 -1.39 3.78
CA ASP A 20 -6.88 -2.29 4.68
C ASP A 20 -5.38 -2.02 4.69
N VAL A 21 -4.78 -1.71 3.53
CA VAL A 21 -3.40 -1.21 3.49
C VAL A 21 -3.26 0.07 4.33
N ARG A 22 -4.20 1.00 4.20
CA ARG A 22 -4.20 2.23 5.00
C ARG A 22 -4.33 1.92 6.49
N ARG A 23 -5.16 0.95 6.89
CA ARG A 23 -5.26 0.48 8.28
C ARG A 23 -3.95 -0.12 8.76
N VAL A 24 -3.27 -0.92 7.94
CA VAL A 24 -1.95 -1.49 8.24
C VAL A 24 -0.93 -0.38 8.48
N LEU A 25 -0.82 0.60 7.58
CA LEU A 25 0.09 1.74 7.75
C LEU A 25 -0.25 2.57 9.00
N SER A 26 -1.55 2.78 9.25
CA SER A 26 -2.03 3.50 10.44
C SER A 26 -1.66 2.77 11.73
N SER A 27 -1.78 1.43 11.74
CA SER A 27 -1.47 0.59 12.91
C SER A 27 0.01 0.63 13.29
N GLY A 28 0.90 0.84 12.32
CA GLY A 28 2.32 1.04 12.57
C GLY A 28 2.73 2.50 12.74
N GLU A 29 1.77 3.40 12.95
CA GLU A 29 2.00 4.84 13.12
C GLU A 29 2.84 5.45 11.96
N CYS A 30 2.65 4.92 10.75
CA CYS A 30 3.42 5.32 9.58
C CYS A 30 2.84 6.60 8.97
N PHE A 31 3.00 7.72 9.68
CA PHE A 31 2.45 9.04 9.32
C PHE A 31 3.52 10.04 8.86
N SER A 32 4.76 9.60 8.70
CA SER A 32 5.88 10.46 8.30
C SER A 32 6.98 9.66 7.59
N PRO A 33 7.90 10.32 6.86
CA PRO A 33 9.03 9.65 6.21
C PRO A 33 9.97 8.88 7.18
N GLU A 34 9.98 9.25 8.46
CA GLU A 34 10.77 8.59 9.51
C GLU A 34 10.14 7.28 9.99
N ARG A 35 8.81 7.14 9.85
CA ARG A 35 8.05 5.94 10.25
C ARG A 35 7.35 5.36 9.04
N THR A 36 7.92 4.29 8.49
CA THR A 36 7.50 3.72 7.21
C THR A 36 7.44 2.20 7.26
N MET A 37 6.71 1.61 6.30
CA MET A 37 6.75 0.17 6.04
C MET A 37 7.31 -0.13 4.65
N SER A 38 8.02 -1.25 4.51
CA SER A 38 8.28 -1.86 3.22
C SER A 38 7.05 -2.60 2.69
N LEU A 39 7.06 -2.93 1.40
CA LEU A 39 6.02 -3.76 0.78
C LEU A 39 5.86 -5.12 1.49
N SER A 40 6.97 -5.76 1.87
CA SER A 40 6.93 -7.02 2.63
C SER A 40 6.26 -6.87 4.00
N GLN A 41 6.49 -5.76 4.69
CA GLN A 41 5.83 -5.46 5.96
C GLN A 41 4.32 -5.20 5.77
N ILE A 42 3.94 -4.49 4.71
CA ILE A 42 2.54 -4.26 4.35
C ILE A 42 1.83 -5.58 4.08
N ARG A 43 2.42 -6.47 3.27
CA ARG A 43 1.85 -7.80 2.98
C ARG A 43 1.65 -8.63 4.25
N ALA A 44 2.65 -8.63 5.13
CA ALA A 44 2.56 -9.32 6.42
C ALA A 44 1.50 -8.71 7.34
N GLY A 45 1.39 -7.37 7.36
CA GLY A 45 0.35 -6.66 8.12
C GLY A 45 -1.05 -6.92 7.57
N TYR A 46 -1.22 -6.93 6.25
CA TYR A 46 -2.48 -7.22 5.58
C TYR A 46 -2.96 -8.63 5.90
N LYS A 47 -2.08 -9.63 5.82
CA LYS A 47 -2.40 -11.01 6.20
C LYS A 47 -2.82 -11.12 7.65
N LYS A 48 -2.16 -10.40 8.56
CA LYS A 48 -2.55 -10.37 9.98
C LYS A 48 -3.89 -9.67 10.22
N LEU A 49 -4.24 -8.67 9.41
CA LEU A 49 -5.46 -7.90 9.56
C LEU A 49 -6.68 -8.63 8.99
N THR A 50 -6.50 -9.32 7.87
CA THR A 50 -7.60 -9.84 7.06
C THR A 50 -7.67 -11.38 7.04
N ASP A 51 -6.64 -12.08 7.51
CA ASP A 51 -6.40 -13.52 7.32
C ASP A 51 -6.22 -13.96 5.86
N TRP A 52 -6.19 -13.01 4.91
CA TRP A 52 -5.99 -13.28 3.48
C TRP A 52 -4.58 -12.92 3.02
N GLU A 53 -4.08 -13.64 2.02
CA GLU A 53 -2.84 -13.26 1.35
C GLU A 53 -3.03 -11.96 0.56
N PHE A 54 -2.02 -11.10 0.58
CA PHE A 54 -2.02 -9.91 -0.27
C PHE A 54 -1.95 -10.33 -1.74
N PRO A 55 -2.78 -9.79 -2.65
CA PRO A 55 -2.80 -10.19 -4.04
C PRO A 55 -1.42 -10.07 -4.69
N ASN A 56 -0.96 -11.15 -5.32
CA ASN A 56 0.28 -11.14 -6.08
C ASN A 56 0.05 -10.41 -7.40
N MET A 57 0.68 -9.24 -7.58
CA MET A 57 0.47 -8.41 -8.78
C MET A 57 1.54 -8.65 -9.86
N VAL A 58 2.27 -9.77 -9.78
CA VAL A 58 3.28 -10.28 -10.74
C VAL A 58 4.54 -9.41 -10.84
N ASP A 59 4.41 -8.09 -10.85
CA ASP A 59 5.48 -7.13 -11.05
C ASP A 59 5.52 -6.09 -9.90
N PRO A 60 6.68 -5.90 -9.24
CA PRO A 60 6.84 -4.93 -8.16
C PRO A 60 6.47 -3.48 -8.54
N ARG A 61 6.61 -3.10 -9.82
CA ARG A 61 6.21 -1.76 -10.27
C ARG A 61 4.70 -1.61 -10.27
N THR A 62 3.97 -2.66 -10.65
CA THR A 62 2.51 -2.68 -10.62
C THR A 62 1.99 -2.57 -9.18
N GLU A 63 2.62 -3.26 -8.23
CA GLU A 63 2.28 -3.13 -6.80
C GLU A 63 2.56 -1.73 -6.25
N LEU A 64 3.70 -1.14 -6.61
CA LEU A 64 4.03 0.24 -6.26
C LEU A 64 2.96 1.20 -6.78
N CYS A 65 2.65 1.12 -8.08
CA CYS A 65 1.63 1.96 -8.70
C CYS A 65 0.24 1.73 -8.07
N PHE A 66 -0.08 0.49 -7.69
CA PHE A 66 -1.33 0.15 -7.03
C PHE A 66 -1.45 0.81 -5.66
N LEU A 67 -0.40 0.72 -4.83
CA LEU A 67 -0.36 1.38 -3.53
C LEU A 67 -0.47 2.90 -3.64
N LEU A 68 0.21 3.50 -4.63
CA LEU A 68 0.15 4.93 -4.91
C LEU A 68 -1.16 5.37 -5.58
N SER A 69 -2.04 4.44 -5.95
CA SER A 69 -3.39 4.78 -6.44
C SER A 69 -4.36 5.13 -5.30
N GLU A 70 -3.98 4.86 -4.05
CA GLU A 70 -4.75 5.26 -2.87
C GLU A 70 -4.41 6.70 -2.46
N PRO A 71 -5.41 7.58 -2.29
CA PRO A 71 -5.16 8.95 -1.83
C PRO A 71 -4.39 9.00 -0.52
N TYR A 72 -3.44 9.94 -0.44
CA TYR A 72 -2.63 10.21 0.75
C TYR A 72 -1.69 9.08 1.18
N ILE A 73 -1.41 8.11 0.31
CA ILE A 73 -0.25 7.22 0.47
C ILE A 73 0.93 7.82 -0.30
N ALA A 74 2.05 8.00 0.39
CA ALA A 74 3.31 8.41 -0.20
C ALA A 74 4.34 7.29 -0.09
N GLY A 75 5.32 7.30 -0.99
CA GLY A 75 6.44 6.39 -0.91
C GLY A 75 7.73 6.96 -1.48
N PHE A 76 8.85 6.44 -0.99
CA PHE A 76 10.20 6.78 -1.46
C PHE A 76 11.09 5.54 -1.48
N ALA A 77 12.14 5.56 -2.28
CA ALA A 77 13.20 4.56 -2.22
C ALA A 77 14.29 5.03 -1.25
N ASN A 78 14.70 4.16 -0.31
CA ASN A 78 15.84 4.45 0.54
C ASN A 78 17.17 4.27 -0.23
N LYS A 79 18.31 4.54 0.42
CA LYS A 79 19.65 4.37 -0.18
C LYS A 79 19.96 2.95 -0.69
N GLN A 80 19.23 1.94 -0.21
CA GLN A 80 19.38 0.54 -0.61
C GLN A 80 18.44 0.15 -1.76
N GLY A 81 17.60 1.09 -2.24
CA GLY A 81 16.61 0.83 -3.29
C GLY A 81 15.31 0.19 -2.77
N THR A 82 15.13 0.06 -1.45
CA THR A 82 13.90 -0.48 -0.87
C THR A 82 12.82 0.60 -0.82
N PHE A 83 11.67 0.32 -1.42
CA PHE A 83 10.50 1.19 -1.33
C PHE A 83 9.92 1.19 0.09
N ARG A 84 9.66 2.41 0.58
CA ARG A 84 9.10 2.73 1.89
C ARG A 84 7.81 3.50 1.69
N PHE A 85 6.78 3.17 2.46
CA PHE A 85 5.45 3.78 2.36
C PHE A 85 4.99 4.33 3.70
N TYR A 86 4.24 5.43 3.64
CA TYR A 86 3.62 6.08 4.79
C TYR A 86 2.36 6.84 4.34
N ILE A 87 1.50 7.15 5.30
CA ILE A 87 0.32 8.00 5.11
C ILE A 87 0.75 9.46 5.27
N VAL A 88 0.36 10.29 4.32
CA VAL A 88 0.44 11.74 4.45
C VAL A 88 -0.76 12.19 5.27
N PRO A 89 -0.57 12.73 6.50
CA PRO A 89 -1.68 13.24 7.29
C PRO A 89 -2.42 14.31 6.49
N HIS A 90 -3.72 14.13 6.28
CA HIS A 90 -4.52 15.19 5.70
C HIS A 90 -4.61 16.29 6.76
N ALA A 91 -4.13 17.50 6.43
CA ALA A 91 -4.56 18.69 7.14
C ALA A 91 -6.01 18.92 6.72
N GLU A 92 -6.99 18.39 7.45
CA GLU A 92 -8.35 18.89 7.33
C GLU A 92 -8.28 20.41 7.60
N LYS A 93 -8.57 21.21 6.56
CA LYS A 93 -8.79 22.64 6.69
C LYS A 93 -10.28 22.89 6.75
#